data_AF-A0AAU0VYT4-F1
#
_entry.id   AF-A0AAU0VYT4-F1
#
_cell.length_a   1.000
_cell.length_b   1.000
_cell.length_c   1.000
_cell.angle_alpha   90.00
_cell.angle_beta   90.00
_cell.angle_gamma   90.00
#
_symmetry.space_group_name_H-M   'P 1'
#
loop_
_entity.id
_entity.type
_entity.pdbx_description
1 polymer ?
#
loop_
_entity_poly.entity_id
_entity_poly.type
_entity_poly.pdbx_seq_one_letter_code
_entity_poly.pdbx_strand_id
1 'polypeptide(L)'
;MRPEVQTFVADGPLPDWDADEEEIDRRVKQLEAISAPVTPDEAHALAACFGPDDCYGVAWSLLHLIETSPGPVPPVTPPGTDSGEWHHTLWNRWGNHSLTEEDLTRQGPEVSG
;
A
#
# COMPACT_ATOMS: atom_id res chain seq x y z
N MET A 1 17.84 2.32 -4.50
CA MET A 1 16.96 2.50 -3.33
C MET A 1 17.73 3.29 -2.29
N ARG A 2 17.17 4.38 -1.78
CA ARG A 2 17.85 5.24 -0.79
C ARG A 2 17.99 4.56 0.58
N PRO A 3 19.02 4.90 1.39
CA PRO A 3 19.28 4.24 2.67
C PRO A 3 18.11 4.30 3.65
N GLU A 4 17.38 5.41 3.70
CA GLU A 4 16.22 5.60 4.56
C GLU A 4 15.05 4.67 4.18
N VAL A 5 14.84 4.44 2.88
CA VAL A 5 13.86 3.45 2.38
C VAL A 5 14.29 2.04 2.74
N GLN A 6 15.57 1.70 2.53
CA GLN A 6 16.10 0.39 2.88
C GLN A 6 15.96 0.10 4.38
N THR A 7 16.22 1.10 5.22
CA THR A 7 16.06 1.00 6.68
C THR A 7 14.61 0.73 7.04
N PHE A 8 13.66 1.50 6.48
CA PHE A 8 12.24 1.30 6.74
C PHE A 8 11.74 -0.08 6.33
N VAL A 9 12.19 -0.58 5.17
CA VAL A 9 11.83 -1.90 4.62
C VAL A 9 12.47 -3.04 5.42
N ALA A 10 13.71 -2.87 5.88
CA ALA A 10 14.41 -3.88 6.67
C ALA A 10 13.70 -4.18 8.01
N ASP A 11 13.01 -3.19 8.56
CA ASP A 11 12.20 -3.33 9.78
C ASP A 11 10.85 -4.01 9.55
N GLY A 12 10.46 -4.23 8.29
CA GLY A 12 9.29 -5.02 7.92
C GLY A 12 7.97 -4.25 8.00
N PRO A 13 6.84 -5.00 8.10
CA PRO A 13 5.50 -4.43 8.17
C PRO A 13 5.32 -3.43 9.32
N LEU A 14 4.46 -2.43 9.12
CA LEU A 14 4.02 -1.57 10.20
C LEU A 14 3.39 -2.41 11.33
N PRO A 15 3.64 -2.03 12.59
CA PRO A 15 3.01 -2.68 13.73
C PRO A 15 1.50 -2.44 13.75
N ASP A 16 0.79 -3.28 14.51
CA ASP A 16 -0.65 -3.14 14.75
C ASP A 16 -0.95 -2.22 15.95
N TRP A 17 -2.23 -2.03 16.24
CA TRP A 17 -2.73 -1.23 17.37
C TRP A 17 -2.23 -1.65 18.77
N ASP A 18 -1.69 -2.87 18.95
CA ASP A 18 -1.22 -3.37 20.25
C ASP A 18 0.26 -3.02 20.52
N ALA A 19 0.95 -2.39 19.56
CA ALA A 19 2.33 -1.94 19.72
C ALA A 19 2.46 -0.75 20.69
N ASP A 20 3.63 -0.68 21.33
CA ASP A 20 3.94 0.44 22.23
C ASP A 20 4.18 1.75 21.47
N GLU A 21 3.93 2.87 22.17
CA GLU A 21 4.07 4.22 21.61
C GLU A 21 5.50 4.50 21.11
N GLU A 22 6.52 3.91 21.74
CA GLU A 22 7.93 4.09 21.35
C GLU A 22 8.21 3.50 19.97
N GLU A 23 7.65 2.32 19.68
CA GLU A 23 7.73 1.68 18.37
C GLU A 23 6.97 2.48 17.31
N ILE A 24 5.77 2.97 17.62
CA ILE A 24 5.01 3.84 16.70
C ILE A 24 5.80 5.11 16.37
N ASP A 25 6.33 5.80 17.37
CA ASP A 25 7.16 7.00 17.20
C ASP A 25 8.42 6.71 16.35
N ARG A 26 9.03 5.55 16.53
CA ARG A 26 10.20 5.12 15.76
C ARG A 26 9.83 4.95 14.28
N ARG A 27 8.71 4.28 13.98
CA ARG A 27 8.23 4.07 12.60
C ARG A 27 7.83 5.39 11.93
N VAL A 28 7.20 6.31 12.66
CA VAL A 28 6.88 7.66 12.16
C VAL A 28 8.16 8.42 11.77
N LYS A 29 9.17 8.45 12.63
CA LYS A 29 10.45 9.13 12.34
C LYS A 29 11.16 8.55 11.12
N GLN A 30 11.08 7.24 10.90
CA GLN A 30 11.65 6.61 9.71
C GLN A 30 10.91 7.03 8.43
N LEU A 31 9.57 7.11 8.47
CA LEU A 31 8.79 7.61 7.33
C LEU A 31 9.12 9.06 7.00
N GLU A 32 9.19 9.92 8.02
CA GLU A 32 9.50 11.35 7.84
C GLU A 32 10.90 11.60 7.26
N ALA A 33 11.84 10.67 7.47
CA ALA A 33 13.16 10.73 6.87
C ALA A 33 13.15 10.47 5.35
N ILE A 34 12.13 9.77 4.83
CA ILE A 34 12.00 9.47 3.41
C ILE A 34 11.46 10.68 2.65
N SER A 35 12.35 11.31 1.89
CA SER A 35 11.96 12.44 1.04
C SER A 35 11.10 11.99 -0.14
N ALA A 36 10.07 12.76 -0.47
CA ALA A 36 9.28 12.63 -1.69
C ALA A 36 9.90 13.42 -2.88
N PRO A 37 9.64 13.03 -4.13
CA PRO A 37 8.92 11.83 -4.53
C PRO A 37 9.78 10.57 -4.33
N VAL A 38 9.13 9.44 -4.02
CA VAL A 38 9.80 8.13 -4.06
C VAL A 38 9.91 7.63 -5.50
N THR A 39 10.87 6.76 -5.78
CA THR A 39 10.95 6.11 -7.11
C THR A 39 9.93 4.97 -7.24
N PRO A 40 9.62 4.49 -8.46
CA PRO A 40 8.76 3.31 -8.63
C PRO A 40 9.26 2.06 -7.89
N ASP A 41 10.57 1.84 -7.87
CA ASP A 41 11.18 0.72 -7.14
C ASP A 41 11.03 0.88 -5.62
N GLU A 42 11.14 2.12 -5.13
CA GLU A 42 10.92 2.44 -3.71
C GLU A 42 9.45 2.27 -3.32
N ALA A 43 8.53 2.74 -4.17
CA ALA A 43 7.09 2.55 -3.98
C ALA A 43 6.72 1.05 -3.86
N HIS A 44 7.27 0.20 -4.73
CA HIS A 44 7.03 -1.24 -4.67
C HIS A 44 7.57 -1.87 -3.37
N ALA A 45 8.78 -1.48 -2.94
CA ALA A 45 9.36 -1.99 -1.70
C ALA A 45 8.57 -1.53 -0.46
N LEU A 46 8.16 -0.25 -0.44
CA LEU A 46 7.36 0.34 0.63
C LEU A 46 5.96 -0.26 0.72
N ALA A 47 5.35 -0.64 -0.41
CA ALA A 47 4.04 -1.31 -0.42
C ALA A 47 4.05 -2.68 0.29
N ALA A 48 5.20 -3.34 0.40
CA ALA A 48 5.33 -4.57 1.18
C ALA A 48 5.37 -4.34 2.71
N CYS A 49 5.37 -3.09 3.15
CA CYS A 49 5.51 -2.71 4.56
C CYS A 49 4.18 -2.34 5.23
N PHE A 50 3.03 -2.51 4.56
CA PHE A 50 1.75 -2.33 5.24
C PHE A 50 1.54 -3.38 6.33
N GLY A 51 1.08 -2.92 7.49
CA GLY A 51 0.71 -3.75 8.62
C GLY A 51 -0.71 -4.32 8.49
N PRO A 52 -1.19 -5.03 9.53
CA PRO A 52 -2.50 -5.68 9.51
C PRO A 52 -3.68 -4.71 9.58
N ASP A 53 -3.47 -3.50 10.09
CA ASP A 53 -4.47 -2.44 10.28
C ASP A 53 -3.91 -1.06 9.85
N ASP A 54 -4.69 0.01 10.07
CA ASP A 54 -4.30 1.39 9.79
C ASP A 54 -3.67 2.11 11.00
N CYS A 55 -3.03 1.35 11.90
CA CYS A 55 -2.47 1.77 13.19
C CYS A 55 -2.02 3.24 13.23
N TYR A 56 -2.67 4.02 14.11
CA TYR A 56 -2.42 5.44 14.38
C TYR A 56 -2.27 6.36 13.14
N GLY A 57 -2.80 5.98 11.98
CA GLY A 57 -2.65 6.73 10.74
C GLY A 57 -1.25 6.63 10.11
N VAL A 58 -0.34 5.82 10.65
CA VAL A 58 1.01 5.59 10.08
C VAL A 58 0.89 4.91 8.70
N ALA A 59 -0.06 4.00 8.57
CA ALA A 59 -0.37 3.36 7.29
C ALA A 59 -0.83 4.38 6.24
N TRP A 60 -1.59 5.41 6.62
CA TRP A 60 -1.97 6.51 5.73
C TRP A 60 -0.77 7.34 5.28
N SER A 61 0.17 7.64 6.18
CA SER A 61 1.40 8.36 5.82
C SER A 61 2.24 7.58 4.81
N LEU A 62 2.40 6.27 5.03
CA LEU A 62 3.08 5.37 4.09
C LEU A 62 2.37 5.34 2.72
N LEU A 63 1.04 5.23 2.72
CA LEU A 63 0.23 5.26 1.50
C LEU A 63 0.45 6.55 0.70
N HIS A 64 0.33 7.71 1.34
CA HIS A 64 0.51 8.99 0.66
C HIS A 64 1.93 9.18 0.14
N LEU A 65 2.94 8.68 0.85
CA LEU A 65 4.32 8.70 0.39
C LEU A 65 4.51 7.87 -0.89
N ILE A 66 3.93 6.66 -0.94
CA ILE A 66 3.98 5.80 -2.13
C ILE A 66 3.32 6.48 -3.34
N GLU A 67 2.22 7.19 -3.13
CA GLU A 67 1.50 7.93 -4.18
C GLU A 67 2.27 9.13 -4.75
N THR A 68 3.39 9.51 -4.13
CA THR A 68 4.29 10.51 -4.73
C THR A 68 5.15 9.94 -5.87
N SER A 69 5.18 8.61 -6.03
CA SER A 69 5.92 7.97 -7.11
C SER A 69 5.38 8.35 -8.48
N PRO A 70 6.23 8.66 -9.47
CA PRO A 70 5.78 8.80 -10.83
C PRO A 70 5.33 7.44 -11.39
N GLY A 71 4.27 7.43 -12.19
CA GLY A 71 3.78 6.23 -12.87
C GLY A 71 2.67 5.49 -12.10
N PRO A 72 2.40 4.22 -12.44
CA PRO A 72 1.33 3.45 -11.80
C PRO A 72 1.69 3.14 -10.35
N VAL A 73 0.67 3.11 -9.49
CA VAL A 73 0.80 2.63 -8.12
C VAL A 73 1.14 1.12 -8.11
N PRO A 74 1.84 0.63 -7.07
CA PRO A 74 2.12 -0.80 -6.94
C PRO A 74 0.83 -1.64 -6.94
N PRO A 75 0.85 -2.83 -7.55
CA PRO A 75 -0.30 -3.72 -7.53
C PRO A 75 -0.58 -4.19 -6.11
N VAL A 76 -1.85 -4.14 -5.70
CA VAL A 76 -2.32 -4.67 -4.42
C VAL A 76 -2.96 -6.03 -4.69
N THR A 77 -2.99 -6.93 -3.72
CA THR A 77 -3.75 -8.19 -3.86
C THR A 77 -5.16 -7.97 -3.34
N PRO A 78 -6.21 -8.51 -4.00
CA PRO A 78 -7.56 -8.48 -3.44
C PRO A 78 -7.58 -9.06 -2.02
N PRO A 79 -8.12 -8.33 -1.03
CA PRO A 79 -8.19 -8.81 0.34
C PRO A 79 -9.11 -10.04 0.44
N GLY A 80 -8.77 -10.96 1.34
CA GLY A 80 -9.62 -12.08 1.69
C GLY A 80 -10.75 -11.67 2.64
N THR A 81 -11.70 -12.58 2.89
CA THR A 81 -12.84 -12.32 3.78
C THR A 81 -12.42 -11.99 5.23
N ASP A 82 -11.28 -12.51 5.67
CA ASP A 82 -10.72 -12.27 7.01
C ASP A 82 -9.73 -11.09 7.05
N SER A 83 -9.53 -10.38 5.94
CA SER A 83 -8.64 -9.21 5.90
C SER A 83 -9.29 -8.01 6.58
N GLY A 84 -8.51 -7.29 7.39
CA GLY A 84 -8.94 -6.07 8.04
C GLY A 84 -9.45 -5.00 7.07
N GLU A 85 -10.23 -4.04 7.59
CA GLU A 85 -10.82 -2.93 6.83
C GLU A 85 -9.77 -2.14 6.04
N TRP A 86 -8.57 -1.98 6.61
CA TRP A 86 -7.47 -1.27 5.98
C TRP A 86 -7.07 -1.88 4.62
N HIS A 87 -6.96 -3.21 4.52
CA HIS A 87 -6.62 -3.88 3.27
C HIS A 87 -7.69 -3.70 2.19
N HIS A 88 -8.97 -3.62 2.58
CA HIS A 88 -10.07 -3.28 1.68
C HIS A 88 -9.97 -1.84 1.19
N THR A 89 -9.62 -0.90 2.07
CA THR A 89 -9.36 0.50 1.71
C THR A 89 -8.23 0.61 0.68
N LEU A 90 -7.11 -0.07 0.93
CA LEU A 90 -5.95 -0.08 0.04
C LEU A 90 -6.31 -0.67 -1.34
N TRP A 91 -7.02 -1.80 -1.39
CA TRP A 91 -7.48 -2.43 -2.62
C TRP A 91 -8.46 -1.54 -3.41
N ASN A 92 -9.40 -0.88 -2.74
CA ASN A 92 -10.32 0.03 -3.40
C ASN A 92 -9.59 1.22 -4.05
N ARG A 93 -8.49 1.67 -3.46
CA ARG A 93 -7.73 2.83 -3.91
C ARG A 93 -6.73 2.51 -5.03
N TRP A 94 -6.03 1.38 -4.96
CA TRP A 94 -4.99 1.01 -5.93
C TRP A 94 -5.40 -0.15 -6.86
N GLY A 95 -6.15 -1.11 -6.35
CA GLY A 95 -6.57 -2.31 -7.08
C GLY A 95 -7.71 -2.08 -8.07
N ASN A 96 -8.64 -1.19 -7.75
CA ASN A 96 -9.84 -0.97 -8.57
C ASN A 96 -9.61 -0.12 -9.82
N HIS A 97 -8.39 0.39 -10.04
CA HIS A 97 -8.04 1.13 -11.26
C HIS A 97 -7.53 0.23 -12.40
N SER A 98 -7.30 -1.07 -12.16
CA SER A 98 -6.83 -2.02 -13.18
C SER A 98 -7.94 -2.75 -13.93
N LEU A 99 -9.21 -2.53 -13.57
CA LEU A 99 -10.37 -2.96 -14.37
C LEU A 99 -10.68 -1.90 -15.44
N THR A 100 -9.68 -1.49 -16.22
CA THR A 100 -9.89 -0.67 -17.41
C THR A 100 -10.55 -1.54 -18.47
N GLU A 101 -11.81 -1.24 -18.81
CA GLU A 101 -12.63 -1.54 -20.01
C GLU A 101 -12.50 -2.90 -20.78
N GLU A 102 -11.33 -3.54 -20.84
CA GLU A 102 -11.07 -4.85 -21.46
C GLU A 102 -11.69 -6.03 -20.70
N ASP A 103 -11.84 -5.96 -19.37
CA ASP A 103 -12.52 -7.02 -18.60
C ASP A 103 -14.05 -6.95 -18.76
N LEU A 104 -14.59 -5.74 -18.93
CA LEU A 104 -16.02 -5.50 -19.17
C LEU A 104 -16.45 -5.86 -20.60
N THR A 105 -15.55 -5.83 -21.57
CA THR A 105 -15.84 -6.24 -22.96
C THR A 105 -15.72 -7.73 -23.22
N ARG A 106 -15.22 -8.53 -22.26
CA ARG A 106 -15.18 -10.00 -22.37
C ARG A 106 -16.48 -10.68 -21.94
N GLN A 107 -17.43 -9.95 -21.35
CA GLN A 107 -18.72 -10.48 -20.94
C GLN A 107 -19.88 -9.77 -21.65
N GLY A 108 -20.16 -10.20 -22.89
CA GLY A 108 -21.47 -9.99 -23.50
C GLY A 108 -21.50 -10.38 -24.99
N PRO A 109 -22.66 -10.76 -25.53
CA PRO A 109 -23.63 -11.72 -25.03
C PRO A 109 -23.60 -12.98 -25.92
N GLU A 110 -23.53 -14.20 -25.37
CA GLU A 110 -23.91 -15.37 -26.17
C GLU A 110 -25.43 -15.40 -26.31
N VAL A 111 -25.91 -14.68 -27.33
CA VAL A 111 -27.20 -14.92 -27.96
C VAL A 111 -26.99 -16.11 -28.90
N SER A 112 -27.69 -17.21 -28.62
CA SER A 112 -27.93 -18.35 -29.51
C SER A 112 -28.84 -19.30 -28.75
N GLY A 113 -30.01 -19.73 -29.20
CA GLY A 113 -30.75 -19.59 -30.44
C GLY A 113 -31.99 -20.48 -30.30
#